data_AF-A0A0J9E7I7-F1
#
_entry.id   AF-A0A0J9E7I7-F1
#
_cell.length_a   1.000
_cell.length_b   1.000
_cell.length_c   1.000
_cell.angle_alpha   90.00
_cell.angle_beta   90.00
_cell.angle_gamma   90.00
#
_symmetry.space_group_name_H-M   'P 1'
#
loop_
_entity.id
_entity.type
_entity.pdbx_description
1 polymer ?
#
loop_
_entity_poly.entity_id
_entity_poly.type
_entity_poly.pdbx_seq_one_letter_code
_entity_poly.pdbx_strand_id
1 'polypeptide(L)'
;MVSYCHCGDCKRWTGAAVPVLAGFAEADFPLPPGLRERHFGEAVTRWTCAACDGPIAGRFAYVPDQIYVPLGIIDQMDALAPTMHCHAEQQVPWLHPEDGLPRVQGSGRDALNAAK
;
A
#
# COMPACT_ATOMS: atom_id res chain seq x y z
N MET A 1 4.26 -7.58 -4.98
CA MET A 1 4.81 -6.36 -5.62
C MET A 1 4.98 -5.24 -4.60
N VAL A 2 5.94 -4.32 -4.74
CA VAL A 2 6.10 -3.17 -3.82
C VAL A 2 5.99 -1.86 -4.61
N SER A 3 5.18 -0.91 -4.15
CA SER A 3 4.98 0.36 -4.85
C SER A 3 4.94 1.56 -3.92
N TYR A 4 5.46 2.68 -4.40
CA TYR A 4 5.14 3.99 -3.84
C TYR A 4 3.71 4.34 -4.24
N CYS A 5 2.88 4.80 -3.30
CA CYS A 5 1.56 5.32 -3.59
C CYS A 5 1.47 6.80 -3.24
N HIS A 6 1.17 7.63 -4.23
CA HIS A 6 1.09 9.08 -4.06
C HIS A 6 -0.33 9.57 -3.76
N CYS A 7 -1.33 8.70 -3.66
CA CYS A 7 -2.71 9.14 -3.48
C CYS A 7 -2.96 9.74 -2.09
N GLY A 8 -3.89 10.68 -2.01
CA GLY A 8 -4.27 11.32 -0.75
C GLY A 8 -4.80 10.34 0.32
N ASP A 9 -5.42 9.23 -0.08
CA ASP A 9 -6.01 8.26 0.85
C ASP A 9 -4.97 7.41 1.54
N CYS A 10 -3.93 6.98 0.81
CA CYS A 10 -2.82 6.22 1.38
C CYS A 10 -1.95 7.13 2.27
N LYS A 11 -1.72 8.39 1.86
CA LYS A 11 -1.03 9.37 2.71
C LYS A 11 -1.76 9.57 4.04
N ARG A 12 -3.07 9.82 4.02
CA ARG A 12 -3.88 9.98 5.23
C ARG A 12 -3.93 8.73 6.10
N TRP A 13 -4.01 7.56 5.47
CA TRP A 13 -4.05 6.29 6.19
C TRP A 13 -2.74 5.98 6.93
N THR A 14 -1.60 6.29 6.31
CA THR A 14 -0.29 5.91 6.83
C THR A 14 0.43 7.03 7.58
N GLY A 15 0.01 8.29 7.40
CA GLY A 15 0.74 9.47 7.86
C GLY A 15 2.01 9.78 7.06
N ALA A 16 2.39 8.94 6.09
CA ALA A 16 3.58 9.15 5.27
C ALA A 16 3.31 10.13 4.11
N ALA A 17 4.29 10.96 3.77
CA ALA A 17 4.22 11.84 2.59
C ALA A 17 4.17 11.05 1.28
N VAL A 18 4.82 9.87 1.24
CA VAL A 18 4.70 8.87 0.20
C VAL A 18 4.74 7.48 0.85
N PRO A 19 3.59 6.84 1.15
CA PRO A 19 3.60 5.48 1.63
C PRO A 19 4.15 4.52 0.59
N VAL A 20 4.95 3.58 1.06
CA VAL A 20 5.35 2.40 0.31
C VAL A 20 4.49 1.24 0.80
N LEU A 21 3.85 0.53 -0.13
CA LEU A 21 2.99 -0.60 0.18
C LEU A 21 3.54 -1.87 -0.49
N ALA A 22 3.70 -2.93 0.30
CA ALA A 22 4.03 -4.27 -0.19
C ALA A 22 2.74 -5.07 -0.33
N GLY A 23 2.45 -5.51 -1.56
CA GLY A 23 1.35 -6.41 -1.89
C GLY A 23 1.78 -7.88 -1.81
N PHE A 24 0.97 -8.67 -1.10
CA PHE A 24 1.08 -10.11 -0.90
C PHE A 24 -0.21 -10.78 -1.36
N ALA A 25 -0.13 -12.05 -1.78
CA ALA A 25 -1.33 -12.85 -1.97
C ALA A 25 -2.08 -12.97 -0.63
N GLU A 26 -3.39 -12.76 -0.65
CA GLU A 26 -4.23 -12.81 0.56
C GLU A 26 -4.15 -14.18 1.25
N ALA A 27 -4.02 -15.26 0.47
CA ALA A 27 -3.85 -16.62 0.99
C ALA A 27 -2.52 -16.83 1.76
N ASP A 28 -1.49 -16.05 1.45
CA ASP A 28 -0.15 -16.17 2.04
C ASP A 28 0.07 -15.20 3.21
N PHE A 29 -0.93 -14.36 3.52
CA PHE A 29 -0.83 -13.35 4.57
C PHE A 29 -1.91 -13.56 5.65
N PRO A 30 -1.69 -14.48 6.61
CA PRO A 30 -2.59 -14.63 7.74
C PRO A 30 -2.55 -13.36 8.60
N LEU A 31 -3.68 -12.66 8.70
CA LEU A 31 -3.79 -11.45 9.52
C LEU A 31 -3.50 -11.80 10.99
N PRO A 32 -2.59 -11.07 11.67
CA PRO A 32 -2.33 -11.30 13.08
C PRO A 32 -3.56 -10.97 13.94
N PRO A 33 -3.68 -11.55 15.14
CA PRO A 33 -4.74 -11.20 16.07
C PRO A 33 -4.59 -9.75 16.59
N GLY A 34 -5.63 -9.22 17.24
CA GLY A 34 -5.57 -7.90 17.87
C GLY A 34 -5.71 -6.72 16.89
N LEU A 35 -6.33 -6.96 15.74
CA LEU A 35 -6.59 -5.91 14.75
C LEU A 35 -8.02 -5.38 14.84
N ARG A 36 -8.16 -4.08 14.64
CA ARG A 36 -9.44 -3.44 14.30
C ARG A 36 -9.59 -3.37 12.79
N GLU A 37 -10.68 -3.96 12.30
CA GLU A 37 -11.10 -3.91 10.90
C GLU A 37 -12.07 -2.74 10.66
N ARG A 38 -11.87 -2.02 9.56
CA ARG A 38 -12.75 -0.93 9.11
C ARG A 38 -13.00 -1.04 7.62
N HIS A 39 -14.26 -0.92 7.22
CA HIS A 39 -14.68 -0.88 5.82
C HIS A 39 -14.98 0.55 5.38
N PHE A 40 -14.53 0.90 4.18
CA PHE A 40 -14.78 2.19 3.55
C PHE A 40 -15.55 1.94 2.25
N GLY A 41 -16.88 1.95 2.37
CA GLY A 41 -17.76 1.44 1.32
C GLY A 41 -17.51 -0.03 1.02
N GLU A 42 -17.80 -0.46 -0.21
CA GLU A 42 -17.59 -1.84 -0.66
C GLU A 42 -16.16 -2.10 -1.17
N ALA A 43 -15.40 -1.04 -1.45
CA ALA A 43 -14.18 -1.13 -2.22
C ALA A 43 -12.91 -1.32 -1.37
N VAL A 44 -12.93 -0.93 -0.09
CA VAL A 44 -11.71 -0.86 0.72
C VAL A 44 -11.96 -1.40 2.12
N THR A 45 -11.09 -2.30 2.56
CA THR A 45 -11.01 -2.76 3.96
C THR A 45 -9.62 -2.45 4.49
N ARG A 46 -9.52 -1.94 5.72
CA ARG A 46 -8.23 -1.65 6.37
C ARG A 46 -8.22 -2.22 7.77
N TRP A 47 -7.08 -2.79 8.14
CA TRP A 47 -6.78 -3.26 9.47
C TRP A 47 -5.76 -2.35 10.15
N THR A 48 -5.99 -2.10 11.43
CA THR A 48 -5.15 -1.27 12.29
C THR A 48 -4.90 -1.98 13.62
N CYS A 49 -3.77 -1.71 14.26
CA CYS A 49 -3.47 -2.25 15.58
C CYS A 49 -4.51 -1.75 16.60
N ALA A 50 -5.14 -2.66 17.34
CA ALA A 50 -6.15 -2.29 18.34
C ALA A 50 -5.56 -1.53 19.54
N ALA A 51 -4.25 -1.62 19.78
CA ALA A 51 -3.59 -0.95 20.90
C ALA A 51 -3.12 0.48 20.56
N CYS A 52 -2.64 0.74 19.34
CA CYS A 52 -2.01 2.01 18.97
C CYS A 52 -2.56 2.68 17.70
N ASP A 53 -3.59 2.11 17.06
CA ASP A 53 -4.18 2.58 15.80
C ASP A 53 -3.25 2.60 14.58
N GLY A 54 -2.02 2.08 14.71
CA GLY A 54 -1.09 1.97 13.60
C GLY A 54 -1.66 1.16 12.42
N PRO A 55 -1.42 1.56 11.16
CA PRO A 55 -1.88 0.84 9.98
C PRO A 55 -1.15 -0.50 9.82
N ILE A 56 -1.88 -1.59 9.60
CA ILE A 56 -1.32 -2.94 9.49
C ILE A 56 -1.49 -3.50 8.08
N ALA A 57 -2.70 -3.45 7.54
CA ALA A 57 -3.00 -4.05 6.24
C ALA A 57 -4.18 -3.36 5.56
N GLY A 58 -4.26 -3.47 4.24
CA GLY A 58 -5.39 -3.00 3.44
C GLY A 58 -5.70 -3.95 2.31
N ARG A 59 -6.99 -4.11 2.02
CA ARG A 59 -7.51 -4.85 0.87
C ARG A 59 -8.33 -3.90 0.01
N PHE A 60 -8.16 -3.99 -1.31
CA PHE A 60 -8.82 -3.11 -2.26
C PHE A 60 -9.49 -3.91 -3.37
N ALA A 61 -10.78 -3.68 -3.62
CA ALA A 61 -11.57 -4.46 -4.57
C ALA A 61 -11.06 -4.39 -6.02
N TYR A 62 -10.34 -3.34 -6.40
CA TYR A 62 -9.77 -3.19 -7.75
C TYR A 62 -8.48 -4.00 -7.97
N VAL A 63 -7.90 -4.57 -6.91
CA VAL A 63 -6.77 -5.51 -6.92
C VAL A 63 -7.13 -6.70 -6.03
N PRO A 64 -8.08 -7.56 -6.46
CA PRO A 64 -8.62 -8.63 -5.63
C PRO A 64 -7.52 -9.64 -5.24
N ASP A 65 -7.77 -10.46 -4.21
CA ASP A 65 -6.88 -11.54 -3.74
C ASP A 65 -5.51 -11.08 -3.25
N GLN A 66 -5.35 -9.78 -2.99
CA GLN A 66 -4.11 -9.18 -2.50
C GLN A 66 -4.33 -8.39 -1.22
N ILE A 67 -3.39 -8.53 -0.29
CA ILE A 67 -3.26 -7.68 0.90
C ILE A 67 -2.06 -6.77 0.74
N TYR A 68 -2.24 -5.49 1.07
CA TYR A 68 -1.21 -4.47 1.03
C TYR A 68 -0.82 -4.06 2.44
N VAL A 69 0.47 -4.17 2.74
CA VAL A 69 1.05 -3.86 4.05
C VAL A 69 1.94 -2.62 3.90
N PRO A 70 1.83 -1.62 4.79
CA PRO A 70 2.80 -0.53 4.85
C PRO A 70 4.22 -1.08 5.01
N LEU A 71 5.12 -0.77 4.08
CA LEU A 71 6.44 -1.40 4.05
C LEU A 71 7.25 -1.13 5.33
N GLY A 72 7.10 0.07 5.91
CA GLY A 72 7.84 0.49 7.11
C GLY A 72 7.51 -0.28 8.39
N ILE A 73 6.54 -1.21 8.38
CA ILE A 73 6.26 -2.11 9.51
C ILE A 73 6.76 -3.55 9.26
N ILE A 74 7.49 -3.79 8.16
CA ILE A 74 8.01 -5.11 7.79
C ILE A 74 9.50 -5.17 8.13
N ASP A 75 9.90 -6.11 8.99
CA ASP A 75 11.29 -6.26 9.43
C ASP A 75 12.26 -6.52 8.26
N GLN A 76 11.80 -7.17 7.19
CA GLN A 76 12.60 -7.48 6.00
C GLN A 76 12.50 -6.40 4.90
N MET A 77 12.13 -5.16 5.25
CA MET A 77 11.88 -4.11 4.25
C MET A 77 13.06 -3.84 3.29
N ASP A 78 14.31 -4.08 3.72
CA ASP A 78 15.49 -3.90 2.87
C ASP A 78 15.52 -4.86 1.66
N ALA A 79 14.82 -6.00 1.73
CA ALA A 79 14.69 -6.96 0.64
C ALA A 79 13.49 -6.67 -0.29
N LEU A 80 12.70 -5.63 0.01
CA LEU A 80 11.42 -5.33 -0.61
C LEU A 80 11.46 -3.96 -1.30
N ALA A 81 12.39 -3.79 -2.25
CA ALA A 81 12.55 -2.54 -2.99
C ALA A 81 11.29 -2.21 -3.83
N PRO A 82 10.82 -0.95 -3.83
CA PRO A 82 9.74 -0.51 -4.71
C PRO A 82 10.08 -0.67 -6.18
N THR A 83 9.09 -1.02 -6.99
CA THR A 83 9.24 -1.24 -8.44
C THR A 83 8.50 -0.22 -9.29
N MET A 84 7.69 0.67 -8.67
CA MET A 84 6.89 1.67 -9.38
C MET A 84 6.35 2.75 -8.45
N HIS A 85 5.85 3.84 -9.05
CA HIS A 85 5.01 4.85 -8.42
C HIS A 85 3.58 4.82 -8.96
N CYS A 86 2.61 4.50 -8.11
CA CYS A 86 1.18 4.66 -8.36
C CYS A 86 0.72 6.08 -8.02
N HIS A 87 -0.33 6.53 -8.70
CA HIS A 87 -0.93 7.85 -8.56
C HIS A 87 0.09 8.98 -8.73
N ALA A 88 1.06 8.81 -9.63
CA ALA A 88 2.19 9.74 -9.78
C ALA A 88 1.76 11.19 -10.02
N GLU A 89 0.57 11.41 -10.59
CA GLU A 89 -0.07 12.72 -10.75
C GLU A 89 -0.38 13.44 -9.43
N GLN A 90 -0.42 12.71 -8.31
CA GLN A 90 -0.67 13.23 -6.96
C GLN A 90 0.62 13.36 -6.12
N GLN A 91 1.81 13.21 -6.72
CA GLN A 91 3.08 13.44 -6.01
C GLN A 91 3.12 14.85 -5.44
N VAL A 92 3.63 14.99 -4.21
CA VAL A 92 3.79 16.31 -3.59
C VAL A 92 4.91 17.09 -4.30
N PRO A 93 4.75 18.40 -4.56
CA PRO A 93 5.68 19.14 -5.42
C PRO A 93 7.12 19.24 -4.92
N TRP A 94 7.36 19.06 -3.61
CA TRP A 94 8.68 19.20 -2.98
C TRP A 94 9.45 17.88 -2.88
N LEU A 95 8.80 16.74 -3.17
CA LEU A 95 9.44 15.43 -3.13
C LEU A 95 9.90 15.06 -4.54
N HIS A 96 11.19 14.78 -4.70
CA HIS A 96 11.80 14.48 -6.00
C HIS A 96 12.58 13.16 -5.95
N PRO A 97 11.92 11.99 -6.04
CA PRO A 97 12.61 10.70 -6.11
C PRO A 97 13.27 10.52 -7.48
N GLU A 98 14.59 10.37 -7.50
CA GLU A 98 15.41 10.14 -8.70
C GLU A 98 15.82 8.66 -8.84
N ASP A 99 14.83 7.77 -8.80
CA ASP A 99 15.04 6.31 -8.81
C ASP A 99 14.87 5.66 -10.19
N GLY A 100 14.40 6.42 -11.19
CA GLY A 100 14.15 5.92 -12.54
C GLY A 100 12.99 4.92 -12.65
N LEU A 101 12.19 4.75 -11.60
CA LEU A 101 11.09 3.78 -11.58
C LEU A 101 9.91 4.24 -12.45
N PRO A 102 9.14 3.31 -13.04
CA PRO A 102 7.93 3.63 -13.77
C PRO A 102 6.94 4.46 -12.94
N ARG A 103 6.40 5.51 -13.55
CA ARG A 103 5.40 6.41 -12.96
C ARG A 103 4.08 6.24 -13.69
N VAL A 104 3.10 5.64 -13.02
CA VAL A 104 1.78 5.39 -13.59
C VAL A 104 0.76 6.37 -13.03
N GLN A 105 -0.16 6.80 -13.90
CA GLN A 105 -1.31 7.58 -13.47
C GLN A 105 -2.37 6.68 -12.84
N GLY A 106 -3.03 7.16 -11.79
CA GLY A 106 -4.04 6.36 -11.09
C GLY A 106 -3.45 5.18 -10.31
N SER A 107 -4.28 4.18 -9.99
CA SER A 107 -3.88 3.14 -9.04
C SER A 107 -2.81 2.16 -9.51
N GLY A 108 -2.47 2.15 -10.81
CA GLY A 108 -1.56 1.14 -11.35
C GLY A 108 -2.13 -0.28 -11.33
N ARG A 109 -3.46 -0.43 -11.23
CA ARG A 109 -4.14 -1.72 -11.02
C ARG A 109 -3.75 -2.79 -12.03
N ASP A 110 -3.48 -2.42 -13.28
CA ASP A 110 -3.13 -3.39 -14.32
C ASP A 110 -1.77 -4.04 -14.02
N ALA A 111 -0.78 -3.22 -13.65
CA ALA A 111 0.53 -3.72 -13.22
C ALA A 111 0.43 -4.51 -11.91
N LEU A 112 -0.36 -4.03 -10.95
CA LEU A 112 -0.55 -4.71 -9.65
C LEU A 112 -1.26 -6.05 -9.79
N ASN A 113 -2.24 -6.17 -10.69
CA ASN A 113 -2.95 -7.43 -10.94
C ASN A 113 -2.10 -8.41 -11.76
N ALA A 114 -1.25 -7.92 -12.66
CA ALA A 114 -0.34 -8.77 -13.43
C ALA A 114 0.81 -9.37 -12.59
N ALA A 115 1.08 -8.83 -11.41
CA ALA A 115 2.15 -9.26 -10.52
C ALA A 115 1.70 -10.12 -9.33
N LYS A 116 0.48 -10.67 -9.41
CA LYS A 116 -0.02 -11.71 -8.50
C LYS A 116 0.80 -12.98 -8.61
#